data_AF-A0A7V8E4V0-F1
#
_entry.id   AF-A0A7V8E4V0-F1
#
_cell.length_a   1.000
_cell.length_b   1.000
_cell.length_c   1.000
_cell.angle_alpha   90.00
_cell.angle_beta   90.00
_cell.angle_gamma   90.00
#
_symmetry.space_group_name_H-M   'P 1'
#
loop_
_entity.id
_entity.type
_entity.pdbx_description
1 polymer ?
#
loop_
_entity_poly.entity_id
_entity_poly.type
_entity_poly.pdbx_seq_one_letter_code
_entity_poly.pdbx_strand_id
1 'polypeptide(L)'
;MQVRLEPPDEPGRRSLLQLAALRDRRTLPFDALAAAASTPANVRDVLARWDRLRDLATISVAAAAAASGPLKTSGPTLDSILEAVARQFGLRTAELTGRGRARRLTAPRHVCFFLAKQLTAHSLQEIAKHFGGKNHATVLYACKKLAQGLPNDAELRKRVEASRARAEGRS
;
A
#
# COMPACT_ATOMS: atom_id res chain seq x y z
N MET A 1 19.33 6.89 -12.14
CA MET A 1 19.64 5.57 -11.55
C MET A 1 18.41 5.10 -10.76
N GLN A 2 17.57 4.26 -11.37
CA GLN A 2 16.35 3.74 -10.71
C GLN A 2 16.74 2.54 -9.86
N VAL A 3 16.78 2.72 -8.53
CA VAL A 3 16.94 1.59 -7.60
C VAL A 3 15.60 0.85 -7.58
N ARG A 4 15.50 -0.22 -8.37
CA ARG A 4 14.46 -1.24 -8.20
C ARG A 4 14.74 -1.88 -6.84
N LEU A 5 13.88 -1.64 -5.85
CA LEU A 5 13.88 -2.45 -4.64
C LEU A 5 13.17 -3.75 -5.01
N GLU A 6 13.94 -4.72 -5.50
CA GLU A 6 13.47 -6.09 -5.61
C GLU A 6 13.01 -6.57 -4.22
N PRO A 7 11.97 -7.43 -4.15
CA PRO A 7 11.52 -7.97 -2.88
C PRO A 7 12.74 -8.60 -2.17
N PRO A 8 12.99 -8.25 -0.90
CA PRO A 8 14.20 -8.68 -0.21
C PRO A 8 14.31 -10.20 -0.23
N ASP A 9 15.48 -10.70 -0.61
CA ASP A 9 15.85 -12.11 -0.49
C ASP A 9 15.72 -12.57 0.96
N GLU A 10 15.72 -13.88 1.19
CA GLU A 10 15.57 -14.44 2.55
C GLU A 10 16.57 -13.84 3.57
N PRO A 11 17.87 -13.67 3.25
CA PRO A 11 18.80 -12.99 4.15
C PRO A 11 18.41 -11.52 4.40
N GLY A 12 17.92 -10.82 3.38
CA GLY A 12 17.45 -9.44 3.50
C GLY A 12 16.22 -9.31 4.41
N ARG A 13 15.28 -10.26 4.32
CA ARG A 13 14.11 -10.31 5.23
C ARG A 13 14.52 -10.54 6.67
N ARG A 14 15.50 -11.42 6.92
CA ARG A 14 16.05 -11.66 8.26
C ARG A 14 16.72 -10.40 8.81
N SER A 15 17.54 -9.71 8.01
CA SER A 15 18.16 -8.46 8.41
C SER A 15 17.14 -7.37 8.73
N LEU A 16 16.08 -7.23 7.92
CA LEU A 16 14.99 -6.28 8.18
C LEU A 16 14.27 -6.56 9.50
N LEU A 17 13.97 -7.82 9.79
CA LEU A 17 13.34 -8.23 11.05
C LEU A 17 14.27 -8.01 12.26
N GLN A 18 15.56 -8.32 12.12
CA GLN A 18 16.55 -8.06 13.16
C GLN A 18 16.68 -6.56 13.44
N LEU A 19 16.78 -5.73 12.39
CA LEU A 19 16.84 -4.27 12.54
C LEU A 19 15.58 -3.71 13.21
N ALA A 20 14.40 -4.24 12.86
CA ALA A 20 13.15 -3.84 13.48
C ALA A 20 13.09 -4.24 14.97
N ALA A 21 13.54 -5.45 15.31
CA ALA A 21 13.64 -5.92 16.68
C ALA A 21 14.62 -5.10 17.53
N LEU A 22 15.80 -4.80 16.98
CA LEU A 22 16.80 -3.95 17.63
C LEU A 22 16.28 -2.54 17.89
N ARG A 23 15.55 -1.96 16.93
CA ARG A 23 14.93 -0.63 17.07
C ARG A 23 13.96 -0.59 18.27
N ASP A 24 13.18 -1.65 18.42
CA ASP A 24 12.17 -1.75 19.47
C ASP A 24 12.74 -2.41 20.76
N ARG A 25 14.08 -2.57 20.86
CA ARG A 25 14.83 -3.15 21.99
C ARG A 25 14.35 -4.55 22.40
N ARG A 26 13.91 -5.34 21.44
CA ARG A 26 13.48 -6.73 21.60
C ARG A 26 14.49 -7.68 20.97
N THR A 27 14.56 -8.89 21.48
CA THR A 27 15.37 -9.98 20.90
C THR A 27 14.48 -10.97 20.18
N LEU A 28 14.79 -11.25 18.91
CA LEU A 28 14.18 -12.36 18.18
C LEU A 28 15.06 -13.60 18.28
N PRO A 29 14.55 -14.73 18.80
CA PRO A 29 15.26 -16.01 18.71
C PRO A 29 15.57 -16.38 17.25
N PHE A 30 16.70 -17.04 17.01
CA PHE A 30 17.14 -17.42 15.66
C PHE A 30 16.08 -18.27 14.92
N ASP A 31 15.45 -19.21 15.63
CA ASP A 31 14.44 -20.09 15.04
C ASP A 31 13.15 -19.33 14.69
N ALA A 32 12.75 -18.37 15.53
CA ALA A 32 11.63 -17.49 15.26
C ALA A 32 11.92 -16.54 14.08
N LEU A 33 13.17 -16.08 13.95
CA LEU A 33 13.61 -15.26 12.82
C LEU A 33 13.55 -16.03 11.51
N ALA A 34 14.03 -17.27 11.49
CA ALA A 34 13.93 -18.16 10.33
C ALA A 34 12.47 -18.40 9.93
N ALA A 35 11.59 -18.69 10.92
CA ALA A 35 10.16 -18.87 10.66
C ALA A 35 9.47 -17.60 10.13
N ALA A 36 9.82 -16.42 10.65
CA ALA A 36 9.30 -15.12 10.20
C ALA A 36 9.74 -14.73 8.77
N ALA A 37 10.95 -15.14 8.38
CA ALA A 37 11.56 -14.81 7.08
C ALA A 37 11.30 -15.84 5.97
N SER A 38 10.81 -17.04 6.31
CA SER A 38 10.61 -18.15 5.37
C SER A 38 9.69 -17.79 4.19
N THR A 39 8.64 -17.00 4.43
CA THR A 39 7.68 -16.63 3.37
C THR A 39 8.15 -15.40 2.58
N PRO A 40 8.14 -15.44 1.23
CA PRO A 40 8.47 -14.28 0.40
C PRO A 40 7.51 -13.12 0.68
N ALA A 41 8.07 -11.93 0.87
CA ALA A 41 7.32 -10.74 1.25
C ALA A 41 8.07 -9.48 0.83
N ASN A 42 7.32 -8.40 0.59
CA ASN A 42 7.89 -7.07 0.43
C ASN A 42 8.31 -6.50 1.81
N VAL A 43 9.06 -5.40 1.79
CA VAL A 43 9.56 -4.74 3.03
C VAL A 43 8.42 -4.38 3.98
N ARG A 44 7.28 -3.90 3.47
CA ARG A 44 6.13 -3.51 4.31
C ARG A 44 5.53 -4.71 5.03
N ASP A 45 5.37 -5.83 4.32
CA ASP A 45 4.82 -7.07 4.88
C ASP A 45 5.77 -7.64 5.93
N VAL A 46 7.09 -7.60 5.69
CA VAL A 46 8.10 -8.00 6.69
C VAL A 46 7.99 -7.14 7.95
N LEU A 47 7.85 -5.81 7.82
CA LEU A 47 7.67 -4.92 8.95
C LEU A 47 6.31 -5.13 9.65
N ALA A 48 5.26 -5.46 8.92
CA ALA A 48 3.94 -5.79 9.48
C ALA A 48 3.96 -7.12 10.24
N ARG A 49 4.78 -8.10 9.81
CA ARG A 49 5.03 -9.33 10.58
C ARG A 49 5.69 -9.00 11.92
N TRP A 50 6.69 -8.13 11.91
CA TRP A 50 7.34 -7.67 13.14
C TRP A 50 6.35 -6.98 14.09
N ASP A 51 5.48 -6.11 13.56
CA ASP A 51 4.48 -5.40 14.36
C ASP A 51 3.56 -6.36 15.14
N ARG A 52 3.18 -7.49 14.54
CA ARG A 52 2.39 -8.54 15.24
C ARG A 52 3.17 -9.27 16.33
N LEU A 53 4.48 -9.37 16.19
CA LEU A 53 5.35 -10.10 17.13
C LEU A 53 5.81 -9.21 18.29
N ARG A 54 5.98 -7.90 18.08
CA ARG A 54 6.55 -7.00 19.08
C ARG A 54 5.69 -6.88 20.35
N ASP A 55 4.37 -7.03 20.19
CA ASP A 55 3.38 -6.89 21.26
C ASP A 55 3.26 -8.18 22.09
N LEU A 56 3.82 -9.30 21.61
CA LEU A 56 3.84 -10.55 22.34
C LEU A 56 4.87 -10.50 23.48
N ALA A 57 4.49 -11.05 24.64
CA ALA A 57 5.40 -11.19 25.78
C ALA A 57 6.55 -12.18 25.50
N THR A 58 6.28 -13.22 24.71
CA THR A 58 7.27 -14.21 24.30
C THR A 58 7.09 -14.54 22.82
N ILE A 59 8.16 -14.39 22.05
CA ILE A 59 8.17 -14.66 20.61
C ILE A 59 8.58 -16.12 20.40
N SER A 60 7.61 -17.00 20.20
CA SER A 60 7.84 -18.42 19.88
C SER A 60 7.95 -18.64 18.37
N VAL A 61 8.51 -19.79 17.97
CA VAL A 61 8.56 -20.21 16.56
C VAL A 61 7.15 -20.33 15.97
N ALA A 62 6.19 -20.82 16.77
CA ALA A 62 4.79 -20.91 16.37
C ALA A 62 4.17 -19.54 16.12
N ALA A 63 4.45 -18.55 16.99
CA ALA A 63 3.97 -17.18 16.80
C ALA A 63 4.59 -16.53 15.56
N ALA A 64 5.88 -16.75 15.32
CA ALA A 64 6.57 -16.27 14.12
C ALA A 64 6.02 -16.89 12.84
N ALA A 65 5.77 -18.20 12.83
CA ALA A 65 5.13 -18.89 11.69
C ALA A 65 3.69 -18.38 11.45
N ALA A 66 2.93 -18.13 12.52
CA ALA A 66 1.59 -17.53 12.41
C ALA A 66 1.63 -16.09 11.87
N ALA A 67 2.64 -15.30 12.26
CA ALA A 67 2.85 -13.96 11.73
C ALA A 67 3.25 -14.00 10.24
N SER A 68 4.05 -14.99 9.81
CA SER A 68 4.43 -15.24 8.41
C SER A 68 3.31 -15.63 7.48
N GLY A 69 2.21 -16.15 8.03
CA GLY A 69 1.00 -16.49 7.26
C GLY A 69 0.50 -15.31 6.42
N PRO A 70 -0.40 -15.56 5.44
CA PRO A 70 -0.96 -14.51 4.61
C PRO A 70 -1.48 -13.40 5.52
N LEU A 71 -0.83 -12.23 5.44
CA LEU A 71 -1.36 -11.06 6.09
C LEU A 71 -2.72 -10.87 5.41
N LYS A 72 -3.83 -11.09 6.13
CA LYS A 72 -5.10 -10.50 5.71
C LYS A 72 -4.76 -9.03 5.50
N THR A 73 -4.69 -8.61 4.25
CA THR A 73 -4.47 -7.22 3.89
C THR A 73 -5.73 -6.52 4.35
N SER A 74 -5.76 -6.09 5.62
CA SER A 74 -6.84 -5.26 6.17
C SER A 74 -6.85 -3.86 5.53
N GLY A 75 -6.10 -3.67 4.45
CA GLY A 75 -6.04 -2.46 3.66
C GLY A 75 -6.91 -2.61 2.41
N PRO A 76 -7.41 -1.47 1.89
CA PRO A 76 -8.20 -1.47 0.67
C PRO A 76 -7.44 -2.07 -0.52
N THR A 77 -8.16 -2.78 -1.40
CA THR A 77 -7.64 -3.24 -2.68
C THR A 77 -7.66 -2.11 -3.72
N LEU A 78 -6.94 -2.26 -4.82
CA LEU A 78 -7.00 -1.29 -5.91
C LEU A 78 -8.44 -1.15 -6.46
N ASP A 79 -9.17 -2.27 -6.54
CA ASP A 79 -10.56 -2.29 -6.96
C ASP A 79 -11.48 -1.56 -5.97
N SER A 80 -11.30 -1.74 -4.65
CA SER A 80 -12.11 -1.03 -3.67
C SER A 80 -11.88 0.48 -3.70
N ILE A 81 -10.64 0.92 -3.94
CA ILE A 81 -10.30 2.33 -4.14
C ILE A 81 -10.95 2.86 -5.42
N LEU A 82 -10.90 2.09 -6.51
CA LEU A 82 -11.50 2.44 -7.78
C LEU A 82 -13.00 2.67 -7.63
N GLU A 83 -13.71 1.74 -6.98
CA GLU A 83 -15.15 1.84 -6.71
C GLU A 83 -15.50 3.01 -5.79
N ALA A 84 -14.72 3.22 -4.72
CA ALA A 84 -14.94 4.32 -3.79
C ALA A 84 -14.84 5.69 -4.49
N VAL A 85 -13.82 5.87 -5.32
CA VAL A 85 -13.63 7.10 -6.09
C VAL A 85 -14.68 7.23 -7.19
N ALA A 86 -14.99 6.16 -7.91
CA ALA A 86 -16.03 6.16 -8.93
C ALA A 86 -17.38 6.66 -8.37
N ARG A 87 -17.78 6.14 -7.20
CA ARG A 87 -18.99 6.54 -6.50
C ARG A 87 -18.96 7.99 -6.03
N GLN A 88 -17.84 8.48 -5.48
CA GLN A 88 -17.71 9.86 -5.03
C GLN A 88 -17.72 10.90 -6.16
N PHE A 89 -17.35 10.48 -7.37
CA PHE A 89 -17.32 11.35 -8.55
C PHE A 89 -18.48 11.12 -9.52
N GLY A 90 -19.40 10.19 -9.22
CA GLY A 90 -20.52 9.86 -10.09
C GLY A 90 -20.09 9.27 -11.44
N LEU A 91 -18.98 8.52 -11.44
CA LEU A 91 -18.38 7.93 -12.63
C LEU A 91 -18.47 6.40 -12.57
N ARG A 92 -18.34 5.73 -13.72
CA ARG A 92 -18.14 4.28 -13.77
C ARG A 92 -16.67 3.92 -13.59
N THR A 93 -16.40 2.79 -12.94
CA THR A 93 -15.04 2.23 -12.78
C THR A 93 -14.30 2.09 -14.12
N ALA A 94 -15.00 1.65 -15.17
CA ALA A 94 -14.48 1.55 -16.53
C ALA A 94 -14.03 2.90 -17.13
N GLU A 95 -14.64 4.02 -16.74
CA GLU A 95 -14.23 5.35 -17.22
C GLU A 95 -12.89 5.77 -16.57
N LEU A 96 -12.63 5.32 -15.35
CA LEU A 96 -11.39 5.61 -14.62
C LEU A 96 -10.21 4.79 -15.15
N THR A 97 -10.43 3.52 -15.49
CA THR A 97 -9.40 2.63 -16.05
C THR A 97 -9.20 2.84 -17.56
N GLY A 98 -10.19 3.41 -18.26
CA GLY A 98 -10.11 3.68 -19.69
C GLY A 98 -9.02 4.68 -20.13
N ARG A 99 -8.85 4.80 -21.46
CA ARG A 99 -7.87 5.70 -22.11
C ARG A 99 -8.37 7.12 -22.35
N GLY A 100 -9.66 7.39 -22.14
CA GLY A 100 -10.28 8.70 -22.44
C GLY A 100 -9.62 9.84 -21.66
N ARG A 101 -9.42 11.01 -22.28
CA ARG A 101 -8.70 12.17 -21.68
C ARG A 101 -9.64 13.31 -21.25
N ALA A 102 -10.93 13.03 -21.09
CA ALA A 102 -11.90 14.05 -20.70
C ALA A 102 -11.52 14.74 -19.39
N ARG A 103 -11.67 16.06 -19.32
CA ARG A 103 -11.28 16.89 -18.16
C ARG A 103 -11.95 16.43 -16.86
N ARG A 104 -13.18 15.92 -16.94
CA ARG A 104 -13.93 15.34 -15.81
C ARG A 104 -13.27 14.10 -15.19
N LEU A 105 -12.40 13.39 -15.92
CA LEU A 105 -11.75 12.16 -15.48
C LEU A 105 -10.38 12.40 -14.83
N THR A 106 -9.77 13.56 -15.08
CA THR A 106 -8.40 13.85 -14.64
C THR A 106 -8.29 13.88 -13.12
N ALA A 107 -9.11 14.69 -12.45
CA ALA A 107 -9.12 14.79 -10.99
C ALA A 107 -9.44 13.44 -10.31
N PRO A 108 -10.53 12.71 -10.65
CA PRO A 108 -10.81 11.42 -10.05
C PRO A 108 -9.67 10.40 -10.21
N ARG A 109 -9.03 10.32 -11.38
CA ARG A 109 -7.89 9.41 -11.59
C ARG A 109 -6.68 9.78 -10.75
N HIS A 110 -6.41 11.08 -10.58
CA HIS A 110 -5.34 11.53 -9.69
C HIS A 110 -5.63 11.12 -8.25
N VAL A 111 -6.89 11.21 -7.80
CA VAL A 111 -7.33 10.73 -6.49
C VAL A 111 -7.12 9.22 -6.35
N CYS A 112 -7.53 8.43 -7.35
CA CYS A 112 -7.27 6.98 -7.36
C CYS A 112 -5.78 6.65 -7.19
N PHE A 113 -4.91 7.28 -7.97
CA PHE A 113 -3.46 7.04 -7.90
C PHE A 113 -2.87 7.42 -6.55
N PHE A 114 -3.31 8.56 -6.00
CA PHE A 114 -2.85 9.04 -4.72
C PHE A 114 -3.27 8.11 -3.58
N LEU A 115 -4.54 7.70 -3.54
CA LEU A 115 -5.05 6.76 -2.55
C LEU A 115 -4.42 5.37 -2.70
N ALA A 116 -4.28 4.87 -3.92
CA ALA A 116 -3.60 3.60 -4.18
C ALA A 116 -2.17 3.62 -3.63
N LYS A 117 -1.42 4.71 -3.85
CA LYS A 117 -0.06 4.88 -3.33
C LYS A 117 0.00 4.94 -1.80
N GLN A 118 -1.02 5.51 -1.15
CA GLN A 118 -1.01 5.68 0.32
C GLN A 118 -1.55 4.46 1.07
N LEU A 119 -2.62 3.86 0.56
CA LEU A 119 -3.37 2.84 1.27
C LEU A 119 -2.88 1.42 0.94
N THR A 120 -2.25 1.23 -0.22
CA THR A 120 -1.77 -0.07 -0.69
C THR A 120 -0.24 -0.15 -0.67
N ALA A 121 0.30 -1.37 -0.78
CA ALA A 121 1.73 -1.64 -0.90
C ALA A 121 2.21 -1.69 -2.36
N HIS A 122 1.33 -1.42 -3.33
CA HIS A 122 1.65 -1.57 -4.75
C HIS A 122 2.64 -0.50 -5.23
N SER A 123 3.58 -0.92 -6.06
CA SER A 123 4.49 -0.04 -6.77
C SER A 123 3.75 0.83 -7.79
N LEU A 124 4.39 1.94 -8.18
CA LEU A 124 3.82 2.84 -9.21
C LEU A 124 3.57 2.12 -10.54
N GLN A 125 4.37 1.10 -10.88
CA GLN A 125 4.18 0.30 -12.08
C GLN A 125 2.96 -0.61 -11.99
N GLU A 126 2.76 -1.28 -10.85
CA GLU A 126 1.59 -2.13 -10.61
C GLU A 126 0.30 -1.31 -10.63
N ILE A 127 0.31 -0.15 -9.96
CA ILE A 127 -0.81 0.80 -10.01
C ILE A 127 -1.06 1.22 -11.46
N ALA A 128 -0.03 1.63 -12.20
CA ALA A 128 -0.24 2.08 -13.58
C ALA A 128 -0.76 0.96 -14.51
N LYS A 129 -0.32 -0.28 -14.29
CA LYS A 129 -0.80 -1.48 -15.00
C LYS A 129 -2.28 -1.74 -14.74
N HIS A 130 -2.69 -1.69 -13.47
CA HIS A 130 -4.08 -1.90 -13.07
C HIS A 130 -5.02 -0.84 -13.69
N PHE A 131 -4.57 0.41 -13.80
CA PHE A 131 -5.36 1.52 -14.37
C PHE A 131 -5.24 1.64 -15.90
N GLY A 132 -5.10 0.51 -16.61
CA GLY A 132 -5.11 0.44 -18.07
C GLY A 132 -3.75 0.58 -18.74
N GLY A 133 -2.67 0.14 -18.09
CA GLY A 133 -1.31 0.13 -18.67
C GLY A 133 -0.72 1.53 -18.86
N LYS A 134 -1.05 2.48 -17.98
CA LYS A 134 -0.56 3.86 -18.07
C LYS A 134 0.94 3.92 -17.74
N ASN A 135 1.62 4.99 -18.15
CA ASN A 135 3.01 5.19 -17.77
C ASN A 135 3.10 5.52 -16.26
N HIS A 136 3.96 4.82 -15.51
CA HIS A 136 4.21 5.05 -14.08
C HIS A 136 4.60 6.51 -13.77
N ALA A 137 5.25 7.21 -14.70
CA ALA A 137 5.55 8.64 -14.59
C ALA A 137 4.27 9.49 -14.48
N THR A 138 3.18 9.08 -15.16
CA THR A 138 1.87 9.73 -15.06
C THR A 138 1.27 9.57 -13.66
N VAL A 139 1.40 8.37 -13.07
CA VAL A 139 0.97 8.10 -11.69
C VAL A 139 1.74 9.00 -10.72
N LEU A 140 3.07 9.08 -10.88
CA LEU A 140 3.91 9.95 -10.05
C LEU A 140 3.52 11.44 -10.18
N TYR A 141 3.37 11.92 -11.41
CA TYR A 141 2.96 13.29 -11.69
C TYR A 141 1.60 13.61 -11.07
N ALA A 142 0.62 12.73 -11.26
CA ALA A 142 -0.73 12.88 -10.71
C ALA A 142 -0.73 12.96 -9.19
N CYS A 143 0.01 12.08 -8.51
CA CYS A 143 0.16 12.10 -7.05
C CYS A 143 0.77 13.42 -6.56
N LYS A 144 1.83 13.91 -7.22
CA LYS A 144 2.45 15.21 -6.87
C LYS A 144 1.49 16.38 -7.07
N LYS A 145 0.80 16.40 -8.22
CA LYS A 145 -0.14 17.48 -8.56
C LYS A 145 -1.31 17.54 -7.58
N LEU A 146 -1.85 16.38 -7.19
CA LEU A 146 -2.92 16.30 -6.21
C LEU A 146 -2.44 16.76 -4.82
N ALA A 147 -1.27 16.31 -4.38
CA ALA A 147 -0.68 16.70 -3.09
C ALA A 147 -0.46 18.21 -2.98
N GLN A 148 -0.08 18.87 -4.07
CA GLN A 148 0.08 20.33 -4.13
C GLN A 148 -1.25 21.08 -4.18
N GLY A 149 -2.31 20.47 -4.74
CA GLY A 149 -3.64 21.09 -4.86
C GLY A 149 -4.49 20.96 -3.60
N LEU A 150 -4.32 19.87 -2.83
CA LEU A 150 -5.08 19.56 -1.62
C LEU A 150 -5.13 20.68 -0.55
N PRO A 151 -4.03 21.43 -0.29
CA PRO A 151 -4.06 22.52 0.68
C PRO A 151 -4.95 23.70 0.25
N ASN A 152 -5.08 23.92 -1.06
CA ASN A 152 -5.75 25.10 -1.63
C ASN A 152 -7.20 24.84 -2.02
N ASP A 153 -7.66 23.59 -1.98
CA ASP A 153 -9.01 23.19 -2.40
C ASP A 153 -9.66 22.32 -1.32
N ALA A 154 -10.46 22.98 -0.47
CA ALA A 154 -11.15 22.35 0.65
C ALA A 154 -12.19 21.32 0.18
N GLU A 155 -12.85 21.56 -0.96
CA GLU A 155 -13.84 20.65 -1.51
C GLU A 155 -13.17 19.38 -2.06
N LEU A 156 -12.07 19.54 -2.80
CA LEU A 156 -11.27 18.40 -3.24
C LEU A 156 -10.78 17.58 -2.05
N ARG A 157 -10.28 18.23 -0.99
CA ARG A 157 -9.85 17.54 0.24
C ARG A 157 -10.98 16.72 0.86
N LYS A 158 -12.17 17.30 1.00
CA LYS A 158 -13.36 16.60 1.52
C LYS A 158 -13.71 15.37 0.67
N ARG A 159 -13.62 15.48 -0.66
CA ARG A 159 -13.86 14.35 -1.57
C ARG A 159 -12.80 13.26 -1.48
N VAL A 160 -11.53 13.61 -1.29
CA VAL A 160 -10.45 12.64 -1.07
C VAL A 160 -10.64 11.88 0.23
N GLU A 161 -10.92 12.58 1.33
CA GLU A 161 -11.18 11.96 2.64
C GLU A 161 -12.41 11.05 2.59
N ALA A 162 -13.51 11.48 1.96
CA ALA A 162 -14.70 10.65 1.78
C ALA A 162 -14.41 9.38 0.95
N SER A 163 -13.59 9.49 -0.09
CA SER A 163 -13.18 8.34 -0.91
C SER A 163 -12.30 7.38 -0.12
N ARG A 164 -11.40 7.92 0.73
CA ARG A 164 -10.53 7.13 1.61
C ARG A 164 -11.33 6.35 2.65
N ALA A 165 -12.24 7.01 3.37
CA ALA A 165 -13.06 6.37 4.39
C ALA A 165 -13.87 5.20 3.83
N ARG A 166 -14.45 5.37 2.64
CA ARG A 166 -15.17 4.32 1.91
C ARG A 166 -14.26 3.18 1.48
N ALA A 167 -13.07 3.47 0.96
CA ALA A 167 -12.13 2.44 0.54
C ALA A 167 -11.69 1.57 1.71
N GLU A 168 -11.39 2.18 2.87
CA GLU A 168 -11.02 1.49 4.11
C GLU A 168 -12.19 0.72 4.76
N GLY A 169 -13.41 0.76 4.22
CA GLY A 169 -14.56 0.05 4.76
C GLY A 169 -15.12 0.63 6.06
N ARG A 170 -14.81 1.90 6.38
CA ARG A 170 -15.38 2.63 7.54
C ARG A 170 -16.67 3.34 7.15
N SER A 171 -17.65 2.60 6.63
CA SER A 171 -18.96 3.15 6.25
C SER A 171 -20.09 2.44 6.95
#